data_AF-A0A8D8BV02-F1
#
_entry.id   AF-A0A8D8BV02-F1
#
_cell.length_a   1.000
_cell.length_b   1.000
_cell.length_c   1.000
_cell.angle_alpha   90.00
_cell.angle_beta   90.00
_cell.angle_gamma   90.00
#
_symmetry.space_group_name_H-M   'P 1'
#
loop_
_entity.id
_entity.type
_entity.pdbx_description
1 polymer ?
#
loop_
_entity_poly.entity_id
_entity_poly.type
_entity_poly.pdbx_seq_one_letter_code
_entity_poly.pdbx_strand_id
1 'polypeptide(L)'
;MRGNSNTAASAKMILKVLQESFGQDHIHQAVIIKPDNFWQKQRSAIASSKYKFETTTVSINLLSKVVEPSQLTSDFDGFLHYDHNLWIDLRVAFEDFLWQASDILDRIDDLQEDLQHSDFPEDVNSAKHSSEAHNEMKRKVLKLPIEDLDLQGQKLLGKFTSYSNRNDESCHSTSSPSKCHNPDISSALNQVLQQLETVRNAQQQLLNMWQHKKTTLDQCFQLRLFEQDCEKMFDWILHNRDVFQETYV
;
A
#
# COMPACT_ATOMS: atom_id res chain seq x y z
N MET A 1 -21.72 7.95 42.40
CA MET A 1 -22.32 8.83 41.36
C MET A 1 -23.03 7.93 40.36
N ARG A 2 -24.37 8.00 40.30
CA ARG A 2 -25.21 7.12 39.47
C ARG A 2 -25.25 7.68 38.04
N GLY A 3 -24.48 7.08 37.13
CA GLY A 3 -24.55 7.38 35.70
C GLY A 3 -25.85 6.84 35.11
N ASN A 4 -26.90 7.66 35.12
CA ASN A 4 -28.20 7.36 34.50
C ASN A 4 -28.20 7.77 33.01
N SER A 5 -27.10 7.48 32.30
CA SER A 5 -27.03 7.66 30.85
C SER A 5 -27.79 6.52 30.18
N ASN A 6 -28.71 6.86 29.28
CA ASN A 6 -29.64 5.95 28.63
C ASN A 6 -28.88 5.00 27.66
N THR A 7 -28.21 3.98 28.19
CA THR A 7 -27.30 3.06 27.47
C THR A 7 -27.94 2.42 26.24
N ALA A 8 -29.25 2.15 26.27
CA ALA A 8 -30.00 1.63 25.14
C ALA A 8 -30.15 2.64 23.98
N ALA A 9 -30.22 3.94 24.29
CA ALA A 9 -30.24 4.99 23.27
C ALA A 9 -28.87 5.14 22.61
N SER A 10 -27.79 5.09 23.41
CA SER A 10 -26.40 5.09 22.91
C SER A 10 -26.13 3.87 22.01
N ALA A 11 -26.55 2.67 22.42
CA ALA A 11 -26.41 1.47 21.61
C ALA A 11 -27.15 1.59 20.27
N LYS A 12 -28.40 2.07 20.27
CA LYS A 12 -29.16 2.32 19.01
C LYS A 12 -28.46 3.33 18.10
N MET A 13 -27.86 4.38 18.67
CA MET A 13 -27.10 5.37 17.90
C MET A 13 -25.86 4.74 17.26
N ILE A 14 -25.10 3.95 18.02
CA ILE A 14 -23.93 3.23 17.50
C ILE A 14 -24.33 2.29 16.36
N LEU A 15 -25.38 1.47 16.54
CA LEU A 15 -25.85 0.55 15.50
C LEU A 15 -26.32 1.29 14.22
N LYS A 16 -26.94 2.46 14.38
CA LYS A 16 -27.33 3.31 13.25
C LYS A 16 -26.10 3.84 12.51
N VAL A 17 -25.11 4.36 13.24
CA VAL A 17 -23.84 4.83 12.65
C VAL A 17 -23.14 3.68 11.94
N LEU A 18 -23.04 2.51 12.57
CA LEU A 18 -22.46 1.31 11.95
C LEU A 18 -23.15 0.96 10.62
N GLN A 19 -24.48 1.00 10.57
CA GLN A 19 -25.21 0.73 9.33
C GLN A 19 -25.03 1.81 8.24
N GLU A 20 -24.84 3.07 8.63
CA GLU A 20 -24.66 4.18 7.70
C GLU A 20 -23.21 4.25 7.18
N SER A 21 -22.24 3.91 8.02
CA SER A 21 -20.81 3.91 7.69
C SER A 21 -20.36 2.65 6.96
N PHE A 22 -20.97 1.50 7.27
CA PHE A 22 -20.63 0.22 6.65
C PHE A 22 -21.78 -0.25 5.76
N GLY A 23 -21.46 -0.67 4.53
CA GLY A 23 -22.43 -1.22 3.57
C GLY A 23 -23.13 -2.50 4.09
N GLN A 24 -24.07 -3.04 3.30
CA GLN A 24 -24.85 -4.23 3.69
C GLN A 24 -23.99 -5.48 3.99
N ASP A 25 -22.79 -5.56 3.43
CA ASP A 25 -22.00 -6.79 3.39
C ASP A 25 -20.77 -6.78 4.31
N HIS A 26 -20.65 -5.80 5.21
CA HIS A 26 -19.47 -5.66 6.07
C HIS A 26 -19.75 -6.06 7.52
N ILE A 27 -20.95 -5.81 8.02
CA ILE A 27 -21.36 -6.20 9.36
C ILE A 27 -22.36 -7.34 9.22
N HIS A 28 -21.99 -8.50 9.74
CA HIS A 28 -22.85 -9.69 9.68
C HIS A 28 -23.73 -9.80 10.93
N GLN A 29 -23.15 -9.55 12.11
CA GLN A 29 -23.84 -9.64 13.39
C GLN A 29 -23.31 -8.61 14.40
N ALA A 30 -24.21 -8.06 15.21
CA ALA A 30 -23.90 -7.24 16.37
C ALA A 30 -24.40 -7.95 17.65
N VAL A 31 -23.48 -8.30 18.54
CA VAL A 31 -23.78 -8.91 19.84
C VAL A 31 -23.79 -7.85 20.93
N ILE A 32 -24.91 -7.74 21.65
CA ILE A 32 -25.14 -6.72 22.67
C ILE A 32 -25.16 -7.39 24.04
N ILE A 33 -24.18 -7.05 24.88
CA ILE A 33 -24.09 -7.56 26.26
C ILE A 33 -25.09 -6.79 27.13
N LYS A 34 -26.01 -7.53 27.76
CA LYS A 34 -27.01 -6.97 28.68
C LYS A 34 -26.37 -6.75 30.06
N PRO A 35 -26.58 -5.59 30.71
CA PRO A 35 -26.13 -5.37 32.08
C PRO A 35 -26.88 -6.25 33.08
N ASP A 36 -26.19 -6.78 34.09
CA ASP A 36 -26.75 -7.75 35.06
C ASP A 36 -27.89 -7.17 35.92
N ASN A 37 -27.88 -5.87 36.18
CA ASN A 37 -28.84 -5.19 37.06
C ASN A 37 -30.14 -4.74 36.38
N PHE A 38 -30.53 -5.36 35.26
CA PHE A 38 -31.74 -5.02 34.49
C PHE A 38 -33.06 -5.51 35.12
N TRP A 39 -33.11 -5.61 36.45
CA TRP A 39 -34.33 -5.97 37.21
C TRP A 39 -35.27 -4.79 37.46
N GLN A 40 -34.93 -3.57 37.02
CA GLN A 40 -35.91 -2.49 36.87
C GLN A 40 -36.53 -2.50 35.46
N LYS A 41 -37.69 -3.16 35.42
CA LYS A 41 -38.74 -3.09 34.39
C LYS A 41 -38.83 -1.73 33.68
N GLN A 42 -38.11 -1.51 32.57
CA GLN A 42 -38.65 -0.75 31.42
C GLN A 42 -37.87 -0.96 30.10
N ARG A 43 -38.58 -1.57 29.15
CA ARG A 43 -38.46 -1.59 27.67
C ARG A 43 -37.28 -0.86 26.99
N SER A 44 -36.45 -1.65 26.31
CA SER A 44 -36.13 -1.48 24.88
C SER A 44 -35.30 -2.67 24.39
N ALA A 45 -35.96 -3.77 24.03
CA ALA A 45 -35.30 -4.79 23.22
C ALA A 45 -34.91 -4.14 21.88
N ILE A 46 -33.65 -4.25 21.49
CA ILE A 46 -33.18 -3.81 20.19
C ILE A 46 -33.60 -4.92 19.20
N ALA A 47 -34.60 -4.63 18.38
CA ALA A 47 -35.13 -5.61 17.43
C ALA A 47 -34.17 -5.75 16.23
N SER A 48 -33.72 -6.98 15.97
CA SER A 48 -32.85 -7.33 14.85
C SER A 48 -33.39 -6.84 13.49
N SER A 49 -34.71 -6.88 13.28
CA SER A 49 -35.37 -6.45 12.04
C SER A 49 -35.25 -4.96 11.71
N LYS A 50 -34.62 -4.14 12.56
CA LYS A 50 -34.43 -2.70 12.32
C LYS A 50 -33.10 -2.36 11.64
N TYR A 51 -32.18 -3.31 11.56
CA TYR A 51 -30.86 -3.07 11.00
C TYR A 51 -30.58 -4.01 9.82
N LYS A 52 -29.62 -3.62 8.98
CA LYS A 52 -29.16 -4.40 7.82
C LYS A 52 -28.35 -5.66 8.19
N PHE A 53 -28.13 -5.90 9.47
CA PHE A 53 -27.34 -6.99 10.01
C PHE A 53 -28.02 -7.61 11.23
N GLU A 54 -27.65 -8.84 11.56
CA GLU A 54 -28.26 -9.56 12.68
C GLU A 54 -27.92 -8.88 14.01
N THR A 55 -28.90 -8.69 14.89
CA THR A 55 -28.66 -8.17 16.25
C THR A 55 -29.11 -9.16 17.31
N THR A 56 -28.18 -9.55 18.18
CA THR A 56 -28.44 -10.54 19.25
C THR A 56 -28.09 -9.93 20.60
N THR A 57 -28.99 -10.09 21.59
CA THR A 57 -28.74 -9.65 22.97
C THR A 57 -28.42 -10.85 23.84
N VAL A 58 -27.30 -10.80 24.57
CA VAL A 58 -26.79 -11.90 25.39
C VAL A 58 -26.40 -11.40 26.79
N SER A 59 -26.51 -12.25 27.81
CA SER A 59 -25.88 -11.98 29.12
C SER A 59 -24.38 -12.26 29.01
N ILE A 60 -23.56 -11.55 29.77
CA ILE A 60 -22.09 -11.77 29.78
C ILE A 60 -21.74 -13.26 30.02
N ASN A 61 -22.46 -13.92 30.93
CA ASN A 61 -22.26 -15.35 31.25
C ASN A 61 -22.60 -16.32 30.11
N LEU A 62 -23.27 -15.86 29.05
CA LEU A 62 -23.64 -16.66 27.88
C LEU A 62 -22.89 -16.23 26.62
N LEU A 63 -21.97 -15.27 26.71
CA LEU A 63 -21.23 -14.74 25.57
C LEU A 63 -20.39 -15.82 24.88
N SER A 64 -19.76 -16.71 25.66
CA SER A 64 -18.97 -17.85 25.17
C SER A 64 -19.78 -18.88 24.37
N LYS A 65 -21.12 -18.80 24.39
CA LYS A 65 -21.99 -19.64 23.53
C LYS A 65 -22.17 -19.07 22.12
N VAL A 66 -21.84 -17.80 21.92
CA VAL A 66 -22.06 -17.06 20.66
C VAL A 66 -20.73 -16.65 20.04
N VAL A 67 -19.71 -16.38 20.87
CA VAL A 67 -18.36 -16.00 20.43
C VAL A 67 -17.36 -16.97 21.04
N GLU A 68 -16.41 -17.44 20.24
CA GLU A 68 -15.35 -18.31 20.74
C GLU A 68 -14.50 -17.58 21.79
N PRO A 69 -14.13 -18.23 22.92
CA PRO A 69 -13.26 -17.60 23.92
C PRO A 69 -11.88 -17.16 23.37
N SER A 70 -11.44 -17.71 22.24
CA SER A 70 -10.23 -17.29 21.50
C SER A 70 -10.33 -15.91 20.87
N GLN A 71 -11.54 -15.38 20.70
CA GLN A 71 -11.83 -14.08 20.10
C GLN A 71 -12.22 -13.04 21.15
N LEU A 72 -12.23 -13.41 22.43
CA LEU A 72 -12.61 -12.57 23.56
C LEU A 72 -11.40 -12.26 24.43
N THR A 73 -11.32 -11.03 24.94
CA THR A 73 -10.30 -10.66 25.94
C THR A 73 -10.64 -11.25 27.30
N SER A 74 -9.67 -11.22 28.23
CA SER A 74 -9.85 -11.73 29.61
C SER A 74 -11.00 -11.08 30.38
N ASP A 75 -11.35 -9.83 30.05
CA ASP A 75 -12.48 -9.12 30.66
C ASP A 75 -13.85 -9.76 30.33
N PHE A 76 -13.88 -10.65 29.33
CA PHE A 76 -15.05 -11.36 28.84
C PHE A 76 -14.90 -12.89 28.93
N ASP A 77 -14.11 -13.37 29.87
CA ASP A 77 -13.78 -14.80 30.06
C ASP A 77 -13.13 -15.46 28.82
N GLY A 78 -12.40 -14.67 28.03
CA GLY A 78 -11.63 -15.15 26.89
C GLY A 78 -10.12 -15.19 27.12
N PHE A 79 -9.39 -15.61 26.10
CA PHE A 79 -7.93 -15.73 26.11
C PHE A 79 -7.23 -15.00 24.95
N LEU A 80 -7.95 -14.12 24.23
CA LEU A 80 -7.35 -13.19 23.28
C LEU A 80 -6.51 -12.16 24.04
N HIS A 81 -5.21 -12.12 23.78
CA HIS A 81 -4.37 -11.05 24.29
C HIS A 81 -4.61 -9.78 23.48
N TYR A 82 -4.97 -8.70 24.17
CA TYR A 82 -5.14 -7.38 23.57
C TYR A 82 -4.34 -6.35 24.36
N ASP A 83 -3.38 -5.72 23.69
CA ASP A 83 -2.67 -4.54 24.19
C ASP A 83 -3.08 -3.35 23.33
N HIS A 84 -3.83 -2.43 23.95
CA HIS A 84 -4.36 -1.26 23.27
C HIS A 84 -3.28 -0.35 22.68
N ASN A 85 -2.21 -0.11 23.45
CA ASN A 85 -1.14 0.79 23.01
C ASN A 85 -0.38 0.16 21.85
N LEU A 86 -0.05 -1.13 21.97
CA LEU A 86 0.64 -1.86 20.92
C LEU A 86 -0.20 -1.95 19.65
N TRP A 87 -1.51 -2.17 19.76
CA TRP A 87 -2.41 -2.20 18.61
C TRP A 87 -2.43 -0.85 17.88
N ILE A 88 -2.52 0.28 18.62
CA ILE A 88 -2.44 1.63 18.04
C ILE A 88 -1.08 1.84 17.36
N ASP A 89 0.02 1.54 18.04
CA ASP A 89 1.37 1.75 17.51
C ASP A 89 1.62 0.96 16.22
N LEU A 90 1.14 -0.29 16.17
CA LEU A 90 1.18 -1.12 14.96
C LEU A 90 0.36 -0.51 13.83
N ARG A 91 -0.85 -0.02 14.15
CA ARG A 91 -1.76 0.54 13.15
C ARG A 91 -1.22 1.84 12.54
N VAL A 92 -0.71 2.74 13.38
CA VAL A 92 -0.07 3.99 12.93
C VAL A 92 1.13 3.69 12.05
N ALA A 93 2.01 2.78 12.46
CA ALA A 93 3.19 2.40 11.67
C ALA A 93 2.82 1.74 10.34
N PHE A 94 1.72 0.98 10.31
CA PHE A 94 1.22 0.35 9.09
C PHE A 94 0.62 1.36 8.12
N GLU A 95 -0.20 2.29 8.60
CA GLU A 95 -0.80 3.33 7.75
C GLU A 95 0.26 4.30 7.19
N ASP A 96 1.26 4.66 7.99
CA ASP A 96 2.41 5.45 7.54
C ASP A 96 3.20 4.72 6.44
N PHE A 97 3.46 3.42 6.62
CA PHE A 97 4.09 2.60 5.57
C PHE A 97 3.26 2.56 4.27
N LEU A 98 1.94 2.37 4.36
CA LEU A 98 1.07 2.35 3.19
C LEU A 98 1.08 3.68 2.45
N TRP A 99 1.07 4.80 3.18
CA TRP A 99 1.15 6.13 2.59
C TRP A 99 2.48 6.34 1.86
N GLN A 100 3.60 5.96 2.48
CA GLN A 100 4.93 6.06 1.85
C GLN A 100 5.06 5.16 0.60
N ALA A 101 4.51 3.94 0.65
CA ALA A 101 4.49 3.06 -0.52
C ALA A 101 3.69 3.68 -1.67
N SER A 102 2.53 4.26 -1.39
CA SER A 102 1.71 4.96 -2.39
C SER A 102 2.42 6.17 -2.99
N ASP A 103 3.04 7.03 -2.16
CA ASP A 103 3.79 8.20 -2.64
C ASP A 103 4.93 7.80 -3.59
N ILE A 104 5.65 6.72 -3.25
CA ILE A 104 6.72 6.20 -4.11
C ILE A 104 6.16 5.67 -5.43
N LEU A 105 5.03 4.97 -5.42
CA LEU A 105 4.39 4.47 -6.63
C LEU A 105 3.93 5.61 -7.54
N ASP A 106 3.26 6.63 -6.99
CA ASP A 106 2.83 7.81 -7.75
C ASP A 106 4.04 8.50 -8.41
N ARG A 107 5.14 8.64 -7.67
CA ARG A 107 6.39 9.20 -8.20
C ARG A 107 7.04 8.31 -9.26
N ILE A 108 6.92 7.00 -9.16
CA ILE A 108 7.41 6.07 -10.20
C ILE A 108 6.57 6.25 -11.46
N ASP A 109 5.25 6.32 -11.33
CA ASP A 109 4.33 6.49 -12.46
C ASP A 109 4.60 7.81 -13.21
N ASP A 110 4.79 8.92 -12.49
CA ASP A 110 5.20 10.21 -13.08
C ASP A 110 6.50 10.08 -13.90
N LEU A 111 7.50 9.38 -13.38
CA LEU A 111 8.78 9.18 -14.06
C LEU A 111 8.65 8.24 -15.27
N GLN A 112 7.73 7.28 -15.22
CA GLN A 112 7.41 6.41 -16.36
C GLN A 112 6.75 7.21 -17.48
N GLU A 113 5.80 8.10 -17.16
CA GLU A 113 5.15 8.99 -18.12
C GLU A 113 6.16 9.92 -18.78
N ASP A 114 7.03 10.57 -17.99
CA ASP A 114 8.12 11.42 -18.51
C ASP A 114 9.05 10.65 -19.48
N LEU A 115 9.31 9.36 -19.24
CA LEU A 115 10.16 8.54 -20.12
C LEU A 115 9.48 8.15 -21.44
N GLN A 116 8.15 8.05 -21.45
CA GLN A 116 7.37 7.74 -22.64
C GLN A 116 7.26 8.95 -23.58
N HIS A 117 7.17 10.15 -23.00
CA HIS A 117 7.14 11.39 -23.77
C HIS A 117 8.55 11.82 -24.20
N SER A 118 8.93 11.48 -25.42
CA SER A 118 10.16 12.01 -26.01
C SER A 118 10.11 11.93 -27.53
N ASP A 119 10.08 13.10 -28.14
CA ASP A 119 10.26 13.29 -29.57
C ASP A 119 11.69 12.92 -30.00
N PHE A 120 11.82 12.48 -31.25
CA PHE A 120 13.13 12.18 -31.80
C PHE A 120 13.86 13.49 -32.14
N PRO A 121 15.12 13.66 -31.71
CA PRO A 121 15.90 14.86 -32.00
C PRO A 121 16.24 14.93 -33.49
N GLU A 122 16.12 16.14 -34.06
CA GLU A 122 16.32 16.41 -35.49
C GLU A 122 17.79 16.64 -35.86
N ASP A 123 18.62 17.06 -34.90
CA ASP A 123 20.04 17.37 -35.09
C ASP A 123 20.93 16.88 -33.93
N VAL A 124 22.25 17.06 -34.07
CA VAL A 124 23.24 16.62 -33.06
C VAL A 124 23.07 17.37 -31.73
N ASN A 125 22.69 18.65 -31.77
CA ASN A 125 22.56 19.49 -30.57
C ASN A 125 21.34 19.09 -29.75
N SER A 126 20.18 18.95 -30.37
CA SER A 126 18.95 18.44 -29.78
C SER A 126 19.14 17.02 -29.24
N ALA A 127 19.86 16.15 -29.96
CA ALA A 127 20.18 14.81 -29.49
C ALA A 127 21.04 14.84 -28.21
N LYS A 128 22.02 15.73 -28.14
CA LYS A 128 22.83 15.95 -26.93
C LYS A 128 21.98 16.44 -25.75
N HIS A 129 21.08 17.41 -25.97
CA HIS A 129 20.20 17.90 -24.91
C HIS A 129 19.26 16.78 -24.39
N SER A 130 18.72 15.95 -25.28
CA SER A 130 17.91 14.79 -24.88
C SER A 130 18.70 13.78 -24.05
N SER A 131 19.98 13.53 -24.37
CA SER A 131 20.87 12.71 -23.54
C SER A 131 21.12 13.32 -22.15
N GLU A 132 21.28 14.64 -22.06
CA GLU A 132 21.46 15.35 -20.78
C GLU A 132 20.19 15.28 -19.92
N ALA A 133 19.01 15.52 -20.50
CA ALA A 133 17.72 15.36 -19.82
C ALA A 133 17.50 13.92 -19.33
N HIS A 134 17.92 12.93 -20.12
CA HIS A 134 17.87 11.52 -19.72
C HIS A 134 18.79 11.18 -18.52
N ASN A 135 19.94 11.85 -18.41
CA ASN A 135 20.82 11.72 -17.24
C ASN A 135 20.24 12.40 -15.99
N GLU A 136 19.50 13.50 -16.15
CA GLU A 136 18.71 14.10 -15.08
C GLU A 136 17.66 13.11 -14.56
N MET A 137 16.96 12.44 -15.48
CA MET A 137 15.96 11.43 -15.12
C MET A 137 16.56 10.32 -14.25
N LYS A 138 17.75 9.82 -14.62
CA LYS A 138 18.47 8.83 -13.81
C LYS A 138 18.68 9.30 -12.36
N ARG A 139 18.99 10.57 -12.17
CA ARG A 139 19.18 11.14 -10.84
C ARG A 139 17.88 11.19 -10.03
N LYS A 140 16.74 11.46 -10.68
CA LYS A 140 15.43 11.40 -10.04
C LYS A 140 15.09 9.96 -9.60
N VAL A 141 15.34 8.97 -10.46
CA VAL A 141 15.13 7.55 -10.14
C VAL A 141 15.94 7.12 -8.91
N LEU A 142 17.22 7.51 -8.83
CA LEU A 142 18.09 7.17 -7.70
C LEU A 142 17.73 7.89 -6.39
N LYS A 143 16.88 8.93 -6.43
CA LYS A 143 16.41 9.67 -5.25
C LYS A 143 15.10 9.11 -4.68
N LEU A 144 14.54 8.07 -5.27
CA LEU A 144 13.36 7.40 -4.71
C LEU A 144 13.77 6.68 -3.40
N PRO A 145 13.07 6.91 -2.27
CA PRO A 145 13.45 6.37 -0.96
C PRO A 145 13.01 4.90 -0.77
N ILE A 146 13.38 4.04 -1.72
CA ILE A 146 12.95 2.63 -1.75
C ILE A 146 13.65 1.80 -0.66
N GLU A 147 14.91 2.09 -0.38
CA GLU A 147 15.65 1.42 0.71
C GLU A 147 15.06 1.74 2.09
N ASP A 148 14.61 2.98 2.29
CA ASP A 148 13.96 3.40 3.52
C ASP A 148 12.61 2.70 3.71
N LEU A 149 11.82 2.60 2.63
CA LEU A 149 10.56 1.86 2.62
C LEU A 149 10.78 0.37 2.94
N ASP A 150 11.80 -0.24 2.35
CA ASP A 150 12.18 -1.63 2.61
C ASP A 150 12.54 -1.86 4.08
N LEU A 151 13.34 -0.96 4.67
CA LEU A 151 13.71 -1.03 6.07
C LEU A 151 12.49 -0.86 6.99
N GLN A 152 11.58 0.07 6.65
CA GLN A 152 10.35 0.28 7.39
C GLN A 152 9.44 -0.95 7.32
N GLY A 153 9.25 -1.53 6.12
CA GLY A 153 8.48 -2.74 5.89
C GLY A 153 9.02 -3.94 6.67
N GLN A 154 10.34 -4.16 6.66
CA GLN A 154 10.97 -5.23 7.43
C GLN A 154 10.76 -5.08 8.94
N LYS A 155 10.93 -3.86 9.47
CA LYS A 155 10.66 -3.57 10.88
C LYS A 155 9.21 -3.86 11.23
N LEU A 156 8.28 -3.48 10.36
CA LEU A 156 6.85 -3.66 10.58
C LEU A 156 6.45 -5.14 10.56
N LEU A 157 6.96 -5.92 9.59
CA LEU A 157 6.79 -7.38 9.54
C LEU A 157 7.30 -8.06 10.82
N GLY A 158 8.46 -7.63 11.33
CA GLY A 158 9.01 -8.11 12.60
C GLY A 158 8.11 -7.82 13.79
N LYS A 159 7.54 -6.61 13.86
CA LYS A 159 6.58 -6.24 14.91
C LYS A 159 5.29 -7.06 14.84
N PHE A 160 4.69 -7.22 13.65
CA PHE A 160 3.49 -8.04 13.47
C PHE A 160 3.72 -9.52 13.79
N THR A 161 4.86 -10.09 13.39
CA THR A 161 5.22 -11.48 13.71
C THR A 161 5.39 -11.67 15.21
N SER A 162 6.06 -10.72 15.88
CA SER A 162 6.22 -10.74 17.34
C SER A 162 4.88 -10.64 18.08
N TYR A 163 3.97 -9.81 17.57
CA TYR A 163 2.62 -9.68 18.11
C TYR A 163 1.80 -10.97 17.93
N SER A 164 1.86 -11.59 16.75
CA SER A 164 1.18 -12.86 16.49
C SER A 164 1.67 -13.99 17.39
N ASN A 165 2.98 -14.09 17.62
CA ASN A 165 3.56 -15.15 18.45
C ASN A 165 3.21 -15.01 19.94
N ARG A 166 3.09 -13.78 20.45
CA ARG A 166 2.64 -13.54 21.85
C ARG A 166 1.22 -14.02 22.10
N ASN A 167 0.36 -13.97 21.08
CA ASN A 167 -1.00 -14.47 21.18
C ASN A 167 -1.02 -16.01 21.26
N ASP A 168 -0.10 -16.69 20.57
CA ASP A 168 -0.04 -18.16 20.49
C ASP A 168 0.50 -18.82 21.78
N GLU A 169 1.35 -18.15 22.56
CA GLU A 169 1.82 -18.69 23.85
C GLU A 169 0.75 -18.66 24.95
N SER A 170 -0.26 -17.80 24.83
CA SER A 170 -1.34 -17.69 25.83
C SER A 170 -2.41 -18.79 25.70
N CYS A 171 -2.44 -19.55 24.60
CA CYS A 171 -3.46 -20.57 24.34
C CYS A 171 -3.07 -22.01 24.78
N HIS A 172 -1.97 -22.19 25.52
CA HIS A 172 -1.42 -23.50 25.89
C HIS A 172 -2.18 -24.32 26.97
N SER A 173 -3.39 -23.91 27.38
CA SER A 173 -4.13 -24.63 28.44
C SER A 173 -5.26 -25.54 27.95
N THR A 174 -5.50 -25.68 26.65
CA THR A 174 -6.50 -26.63 26.12
C THR A 174 -5.97 -27.37 24.90
N SER A 175 -6.13 -28.69 24.90
CA SER A 175 -5.64 -29.68 23.94
C SER A 175 -6.30 -29.61 22.54
N SER A 176 -6.46 -28.42 21.97
CA SER A 176 -6.95 -28.20 20.61
C SER A 176 -6.00 -27.27 19.84
N PRO A 177 -5.52 -27.66 18.64
CA PRO A 177 -4.54 -26.91 17.85
C PRO A 177 -5.20 -25.77 17.05
N SER A 178 -6.20 -25.11 17.63
CA SER A 178 -6.81 -23.92 17.02
C SER A 178 -5.89 -22.74 17.30
N LYS A 179 -4.86 -22.58 16.46
CA LYS A 179 -3.99 -21.39 16.45
C LYS A 179 -4.89 -20.17 16.50
N CYS A 180 -4.80 -19.36 17.56
CA CYS A 180 -5.52 -18.09 17.66
C CYS A 180 -4.84 -17.07 16.72
N HIS A 181 -5.02 -17.27 15.42
CA HIS A 181 -4.44 -16.43 14.40
C HIS A 181 -5.35 -15.22 14.20
N ASN A 182 -4.87 -14.02 14.52
CA ASN A 182 -5.62 -12.79 14.29
C ASN A 182 -5.68 -12.53 12.77
N PRO A 183 -6.86 -12.59 12.13
CA PRO A 183 -6.98 -12.44 10.68
C PRO A 183 -6.54 -11.06 10.19
N ASP A 184 -6.73 -10.00 10.98
CA ASP A 184 -6.34 -8.64 10.63
C ASP A 184 -4.82 -8.51 10.55
N ILE A 185 -4.10 -9.16 11.48
CA ILE A 185 -2.63 -9.18 11.49
C ILE A 185 -2.10 -9.96 10.29
N SER A 186 -2.71 -11.10 9.95
CA SER A 186 -2.36 -11.87 8.77
C SER A 186 -2.60 -11.08 7.47
N SER A 187 -3.74 -10.38 7.39
CA SER A 187 -4.05 -9.49 6.27
C SER A 187 -3.04 -8.36 6.15
N ALA A 188 -2.71 -7.68 7.26
CA ALA A 188 -1.72 -6.61 7.28
C ALA A 188 -0.32 -7.09 6.87
N LEU A 189 0.13 -8.25 7.36
CA LEU A 189 1.39 -8.88 6.95
C LEU A 189 1.44 -9.11 5.43
N ASN A 190 0.40 -9.71 4.86
CA ASN A 190 0.32 -9.95 3.43
C ASN A 190 0.30 -8.63 2.64
N GLN A 191 -0.39 -7.61 3.13
CA GLN A 191 -0.45 -6.31 2.49
C GLN A 191 0.92 -5.61 2.51
N VAL A 192 1.68 -5.68 3.61
CA VAL A 192 3.05 -5.14 3.65
C VAL A 192 3.94 -5.84 2.60
N LEU A 193 3.92 -7.17 2.56
CA LEU A 193 4.71 -7.94 1.59
C LEU A 193 4.32 -7.59 0.14
N GLN A 194 3.02 -7.50 -0.13
CA GLN A 194 2.50 -7.15 -1.44
C GLN A 194 2.96 -5.75 -1.87
N GLN A 195 2.87 -4.75 -0.99
CA GLN A 195 3.28 -3.37 -1.31
C GLN A 195 4.77 -3.26 -1.58
N LEU A 196 5.62 -3.93 -0.79
CA LEU A 196 7.07 -3.99 -1.05
C LEU A 196 7.35 -4.59 -2.43
N GLU A 197 6.68 -5.69 -2.77
CA GLU A 197 6.83 -6.34 -4.06
C GLU A 197 6.33 -5.46 -5.22
N THR A 198 5.20 -4.77 -5.05
CA THR A 198 4.68 -3.83 -6.05
C THR A 198 5.66 -2.69 -6.31
N VAL A 199 6.19 -2.06 -5.27
CA VAL A 199 7.18 -0.96 -5.40
C VAL A 199 8.46 -1.45 -6.09
N ARG A 200 8.99 -2.62 -5.72
CA ARG A 200 10.20 -3.18 -6.36
C ARG A 200 9.96 -3.49 -7.83
N ASN A 201 8.82 -4.08 -8.17
CA ASN A 201 8.49 -4.38 -9.56
C ASN A 201 8.34 -3.10 -10.39
N ALA A 202 7.66 -2.08 -9.85
CA ALA A 202 7.50 -0.79 -10.51
C ALA A 202 8.87 -0.10 -10.74
N GLN A 203 9.76 -0.16 -9.75
CA GLN A 203 11.14 0.34 -9.88
C GLN A 203 11.92 -0.41 -10.97
N GLN A 204 11.85 -1.74 -10.99
CA GLN A 204 12.54 -2.54 -11.99
C GLN A 204 12.04 -2.24 -13.41
N GLN A 205 10.73 -2.06 -13.57
CA GLN A 205 10.13 -1.63 -14.83
C GLN A 205 10.62 -0.25 -15.26
N LEU A 206 10.63 0.73 -14.33
CA LEU A 206 11.15 2.07 -14.58
C LEU A 206 12.62 2.05 -15.03
N LEU A 207 13.46 1.23 -14.37
CA LEU A 207 14.87 1.05 -14.74
C LEU A 207 15.03 0.42 -16.13
N ASN A 208 14.18 -0.55 -16.48
CA ASN A 208 14.19 -1.17 -17.81
C ASN A 208 13.80 -0.16 -18.90
N MET A 209 12.75 0.63 -18.68
CA MET A 209 12.34 1.71 -19.57
C MET A 209 13.45 2.73 -19.76
N TRP A 210 14.10 3.14 -18.66
CA TRP A 210 15.23 4.05 -18.69
C TRP A 210 16.39 3.47 -19.52
N GLN A 211 16.79 2.22 -19.32
CA GLN A 211 17.85 1.56 -20.10
C GLN A 211 17.51 1.46 -21.59
N HIS A 212 16.25 1.13 -21.90
CA HIS A 212 15.79 1.08 -23.29
C HIS A 212 15.91 2.47 -23.94
N LYS A 213 15.40 3.51 -23.27
CA LYS A 213 15.46 4.89 -23.76
C LYS A 213 16.89 5.37 -23.96
N LYS A 214 17.81 5.00 -23.07
CA LYS A 214 19.24 5.27 -23.21
C LYS A 214 19.78 4.75 -24.53
N THR A 215 19.50 3.48 -24.82
CA THR A 215 19.97 2.81 -26.04
C THR A 215 19.43 3.51 -27.29
N THR A 216 18.15 3.89 -27.29
CA THR A 216 17.54 4.63 -28.40
C THR A 216 18.17 6.01 -28.59
N LEU A 217 18.44 6.75 -27.50
CA LEU A 217 19.10 8.06 -27.57
C LEU A 217 20.54 7.94 -28.08
N ASP A 218 21.29 6.94 -27.63
CA ASP A 218 22.66 6.68 -28.10
C ASP A 218 22.68 6.38 -29.61
N GLN A 219 21.75 5.56 -30.10
CA GLN A 219 21.60 5.27 -31.53
C GLN A 219 21.19 6.51 -32.33
N CYS A 220 20.25 7.31 -31.82
CA CYS A 220 19.80 8.52 -32.47
C CYS A 220 20.94 9.55 -32.58
N PHE A 221 21.71 9.71 -31.52
CA PHE A 221 22.89 10.58 -31.52
C PHE A 221 23.93 10.14 -32.55
N GLN A 222 24.22 8.84 -32.63
CA GLN A 222 25.13 8.29 -33.66
C GLN A 222 24.62 8.53 -35.08
N LEU A 223 23.31 8.36 -35.32
CA LEU A 223 22.71 8.63 -36.62
C LEU A 223 22.87 10.11 -37.01
N ARG A 224 22.61 11.03 -36.08
CA ARG A 224 22.75 12.48 -36.33
C ARG A 224 24.19 12.89 -36.61
N LEU A 225 25.16 12.28 -35.94
CA LEU A 225 26.58 12.48 -36.25
C LEU A 225 26.92 11.99 -37.66
N PHE A 226 26.45 10.80 -38.04
CA PHE A 226 26.66 10.25 -39.36
C PHE A 226 26.06 11.14 -40.47
N GLU A 227 24.82 11.59 -40.30
CA GLU A 227 24.16 12.50 -41.25
C GLU A 227 24.96 13.80 -41.42
N GLN A 228 25.41 14.40 -40.31
CA GLN A 228 26.25 15.60 -40.35
C GLN A 228 27.59 15.36 -41.06
N ASP A 229 28.22 14.21 -40.85
CA ASP A 229 29.48 13.86 -41.51
C ASP A 229 29.29 13.62 -43.02
N CYS A 230 28.16 13.02 -43.43
CA CYS A 230 27.78 12.92 -44.84
C CYS A 230 27.59 14.29 -45.48
N GLU A 231 26.90 15.23 -44.83
CA GLU A 231 26.73 16.60 -45.32
C GLU A 231 28.08 17.29 -45.53
N LYS A 232 28.96 17.25 -44.52
CA LYS A 232 30.31 17.82 -44.64
C LYS A 232 31.11 17.19 -45.78
N MET A 233 30.98 15.87 -45.98
CA MET A 233 31.63 15.17 -47.08
C MET A 233 31.10 15.65 -48.44
N PHE A 234 29.77 15.79 -48.60
CA PHE A 234 29.18 16.33 -49.82
C PHE A 234 29.63 17.77 -50.09
N ASP A 235 29.60 18.63 -49.08
CA ASP A 235 30.08 20.02 -49.18
C ASP A 235 31.54 20.07 -49.62
N TRP A 236 32.40 19.23 -49.04
CA TRP A 236 33.80 19.15 -49.42
C TRP A 236 34.00 18.71 -50.87
N ILE A 237 33.25 17.68 -51.32
CA ILE A 237 33.31 17.22 -52.72
C ILE A 237 32.87 18.32 -53.68
N LEU A 238 31.75 19.00 -53.38
CA LEU A 238 31.22 20.07 -54.21
C LEU A 238 32.16 21.28 -54.28
N HIS A 239 32.78 21.65 -53.15
CA HIS A 239 33.71 22.77 -53.09
C HIS A 239 35.01 22.53 -53.87
N ASN A 240 35.47 21.28 -53.91
CA ASN A 240 36.69 20.90 -54.63
C ASN A 240 36.42 20.41 -56.06
N ARG A 241 35.17 20.48 -56.53
CA ARG A 241 34.74 19.95 -57.83
C ARG A 241 35.60 20.44 -59.00
N ASP A 242 35.90 21.73 -59.03
CA ASP A 242 36.63 22.35 -60.15
C ASP A 242 38.10 21.88 -60.18
N VAL A 243 38.69 21.63 -59.00
CA VAL A 243 40.05 21.07 -58.86
C VAL A 243 40.10 19.63 -59.40
N PHE A 244 39.06 18.83 -59.15
CA PHE A 244 38.94 17.50 -59.73
C PHE A 244 38.78 17.52 -61.26
N GLN A 245 38.16 18.57 -61.82
CA GLN A 245 37.95 18.71 -63.26
C GLN A 245 39.23 19.16 -64.00
N GLU A 246 40.05 20.04 -63.41
CA GLU A 246 41.34 20.46 -63.99
C GLU A 246 42.37 19.33 -64.06
N THR A 247 42.29 18.34 -63.17
CA THR A 247 43.28 17.23 -63.12
C THR A 247 43.02 16.14 -64.18
N TYR A 248 41.92 16.21 -64.92
CA TYR A 248 41.51 15.21 -65.94
C TYR A 248 41.59 15.72 -67.40
N VAL A 249 42.17 16.90 -67.64
CA VAL A 249 42.52 17.43 -68.97
C VAL A 249 44.02 17.36 -69.17
#